data_AF-A0A354FTW3-F1
#
_entry.id   AF-A0A354FTW3-F1
#
_cell.length_a   1.000
_cell.length_b   1.000
_cell.length_c   1.000
_cell.angle_alpha   90.00
_cell.angle_beta   90.00
_cell.angle_gamma   90.00
#
_symmetry.space_group_name_H-M   'P 1'
#
loop_
_entity.id
_entity.type
_entity.pdbx_description
1 polymer ?
#
loop_
_entity_poly.entity_id
_entity_poly.type
_entity_poly.pdbx_seq_one_letter_code
_entity_poly.pdbx_strand_id
1 'polypeptide(L)'
;MLLYSISLIGLLLLSCIVQQFLPSVSSWYDARILILPLIVLCGSVTVSTGIMLILAYLGGFLWDAQQILSVTQGDPIVYQNSPDSLQFGYSVVLYTLMGFLMQGIRPIFREGK
;
A
#
# COMPACT_ATOMS: atom_id res chain seq x y z
N MET A 1 -15.83 -16.48 -4.12
CA MET A 1 -15.27 -15.36 -3.32
C MET A 1 -13.88 -15.67 -2.75
N LEU A 2 -13.64 -16.85 -2.17
CA LEU A 2 -12.33 -17.19 -1.58
C LEU A 2 -11.18 -17.15 -2.60
N LEU A 3 -11.37 -17.74 -3.80
CA LEU A 3 -10.39 -17.67 -4.90
C LEU A 3 -10.09 -16.24 -5.36
N TYR A 4 -11.10 -15.35 -5.35
CA TYR A 4 -10.93 -13.95 -5.69
C TYR A 4 -10.05 -13.23 -4.66
N SER A 5 -10.28 -13.48 -3.37
CA SER A 5 -9.44 -12.93 -2.30
C SER A 5 -8.00 -13.45 -2.36
N ILE A 6 -7.82 -14.74 -2.65
CA ILE A 6 -6.48 -15.33 -2.88
C ILE A 6 -5.79 -14.65 -4.06
N SER A 7 -6.52 -14.42 -5.17
CA SER A 7 -6.00 -13.72 -6.33
C SER A 7 -5.58 -12.28 -5.99
N LEU A 8 -6.36 -11.55 -5.18
CA LEU A 8 -5.98 -10.20 -4.73
C LEU A 8 -4.73 -10.20 -3.85
N ILE A 9 -4.59 -11.19 -2.96
CA ILE A 9 -3.37 -11.33 -2.15
C ILE A 9 -2.17 -11.62 -3.05
N GLY A 10 -2.32 -12.50 -4.04
CA GLY A 10 -1.29 -12.78 -5.05
C GLY A 10 -0.92 -11.53 -5.85
N LEU A 11 -1.91 -10.72 -6.25
CA LEU A 11 -1.69 -9.45 -6.95
C LEU A 11 -0.94 -8.44 -6.07
N LEU A 12 -1.26 -8.38 -4.77
CA LEU A 12 -0.58 -7.53 -3.80
C LEU A 12 0.90 -7.92 -3.68
N LEU A 13 1.21 -9.22 -3.56
CA LEU A 13 2.60 -9.70 -3.54
C LEU A 13 3.33 -9.42 -4.86
N LEU A 14 2.68 -9.67 -6.00
CA LEU A 14 3.26 -9.38 -7.31
C LEU A 14 3.55 -7.88 -7.47
N SER A 15 2.67 -7.02 -6.98
CA SER A 15 2.86 -5.57 -7.03
C SER A 15 4.04 -5.10 -6.21
N CYS A 16 4.29 -5.72 -5.05
CA CYS A 16 5.46 -5.46 -4.24
C CYS A 16 6.74 -5.72 -5.03
N ILE A 17 6.78 -6.85 -5.77
CA ILE A 17 7.94 -7.21 -6.59
C ILE A 17 8.10 -6.20 -7.73
N VAL A 18 7.03 -5.93 -8.50
CA VAL A 18 7.06 -4.99 -9.63
C VAL A 18 7.48 -3.58 -9.18
N GLN A 19 7.03 -3.15 -8.00
CA GLN A 19 7.34 -1.83 -7.46
C GLN A 19 8.83 -1.64 -7.15
N GLN A 20 9.59 -2.71 -6.88
CA GLN A 20 11.04 -2.63 -6.69
C GLN A 20 11.79 -2.30 -8.00
N PHE A 21 11.20 -2.64 -9.15
CA PHE A 21 11.80 -2.41 -10.46
C PHE A 21 11.38 -1.08 -11.10
N LEU A 22 10.47 -0.33 -10.47
CA LEU A 22 10.03 0.95 -11.00
C LEU A 22 11.02 2.07 -10.67
N PRO A 23 11.69 2.65 -11.69
CA PRO A 23 12.53 3.81 -11.48
C PRO A 23 11.67 5.03 -11.11
N SER A 24 12.26 5.97 -10.38
CA SER A 24 11.65 7.26 -10.16
C SER A 24 11.59 8.05 -11.47
N VAL A 25 10.53 8.84 -11.62
CA VAL A 25 10.34 9.68 -12.80
C VAL A 25 11.10 10.99 -12.58
N SER A 26 12.27 11.12 -13.22
CA SER A 26 13.16 12.27 -13.10
C SER A 26 12.51 13.60 -13.53
N SER A 27 11.58 13.54 -14.48
CA SER A 27 10.84 14.72 -14.97
C SER A 27 9.93 15.34 -13.90
N TRP A 28 9.52 14.57 -12.89
CA TRP A 28 8.50 14.96 -11.90
C TRP A 28 9.05 14.90 -10.47
N TYR A 29 10.17 15.58 -10.20
CA TYR A 29 10.77 15.66 -8.86
C TYR A 29 11.01 14.28 -8.20
N ASP A 30 11.53 13.31 -8.97
CA ASP A 30 11.77 11.94 -8.49
C ASP A 30 10.49 11.22 -7.99
N ALA A 31 9.32 11.58 -8.53
CA ALA A 31 8.06 10.95 -8.16
C ALA A 31 8.10 9.43 -8.43
N ARG A 32 7.59 8.66 -7.46
CA ARG A 32 7.45 7.20 -7.56
C ARG A 32 6.00 6.80 -7.65
N ILE A 33 5.71 5.89 -8.57
CA ILE A 33 4.37 5.33 -8.73
C ILE A 33 4.18 4.25 -7.66
N LEU A 34 3.17 4.45 -6.81
CA LEU A 34 2.90 3.57 -5.68
C LEU A 34 1.85 2.52 -6.04
N ILE A 35 2.27 1.42 -6.66
CA ILE A 35 1.36 0.36 -7.13
C ILE A 35 0.72 -0.40 -5.94
N LEU A 36 1.50 -0.68 -4.90
CA LEU A 36 1.04 -1.45 -3.75
C LEU A 36 -0.17 -0.80 -3.02
N PRO A 37 -0.12 0.48 -2.60
CA PRO A 37 -1.30 1.15 -2.04
C PRO A 37 -2.46 1.23 -3.05
N LEU A 38 -2.19 1.35 -4.35
CA LEU A 38 -3.24 1.41 -5.37
C LEU A 38 -4.05 0.11 -5.42
N ILE A 39 -3.39 -1.04 -5.34
CA ILE A 39 -4.06 -2.35 -5.30
C ILE A 39 -4.84 -2.54 -4.01
N VAL A 40 -4.30 -2.09 -2.86
CA VAL A 40 -5.02 -2.13 -1.59
C VAL A 40 -6.30 -1.27 -1.68
N LEU A 41 -6.20 -0.06 -2.22
CA LEU A 41 -7.34 0.84 -2.43
C LEU A 41 -8.38 0.22 -3.38
N CYS A 42 -7.95 -0.24 -4.54
CA CYS A 42 -8.85 -0.81 -5.55
C CYS A 42 -9.53 -2.09 -5.03
N GLY A 43 -8.75 -2.98 -4.40
CA GLY A 43 -9.26 -4.20 -3.77
C GLY A 43 -10.21 -3.93 -2.60
N SER A 44 -10.01 -2.85 -1.85
CA SER A 44 -10.86 -2.51 -0.69
C SER A 44 -12.33 -2.28 -1.06
N VAL A 45 -12.61 -1.75 -2.25
CA VAL A 45 -13.98 -1.50 -2.74
C VAL A 45 -14.70 -2.79 -3.12
N THR A 46 -13.97 -3.80 -3.58
CA THR A 46 -14.56 -5.01 -4.16
C THR A 46 -14.87 -6.10 -3.13
N VAL A 47 -14.12 -6.14 -2.02
CA VAL A 47 -14.22 -7.18 -0.99
C VAL A 47 -15.14 -6.78 0.18
N SER A 48 -15.39 -7.70 1.11
CA SER A 48 -16.11 -7.42 2.36
C SER A 48 -15.17 -6.77 3.39
N THR A 49 -15.74 -6.12 4.41
CA THR A 49 -15.00 -5.36 5.42
C THR A 49 -13.89 -6.18 6.10
N GLY A 50 -14.16 -7.44 6.44
CA GLY A 50 -13.15 -8.31 7.07
C GLY A 50 -11.95 -8.59 6.15
N ILE A 51 -12.20 -8.89 4.87
CA ILE A 51 -11.14 -9.19 3.89
C ILE A 51 -10.36 -7.91 3.57
N MET A 52 -11.03 -6.76 3.54
CA MET A 52 -10.39 -5.46 3.39
C MET A 52 -9.39 -5.18 4.51
N LEU A 53 -9.74 -5.47 5.78
CA LEU A 53 -8.83 -5.28 6.91
C LEU A 53 -7.58 -6.17 6.80
N ILE A 54 -7.76 -7.41 6.35
CA ILE A 54 -6.64 -8.33 6.11
C ILE A 54 -5.73 -7.76 5.00
N LEU A 55 -6.32 -7.22 3.93
CA LEU A 55 -5.57 -6.62 2.82
C LEU A 55 -4.82 -5.36 3.25
N ALA A 56 -5.44 -4.49 4.05
CA ALA A 56 -4.83 -3.30 4.62
C ALA A 56 -3.69 -3.64 5.57
N TYR A 57 -3.86 -4.67 6.41
CA TYR A 57 -2.81 -5.18 7.28
C TYR A 57 -1.62 -5.71 6.48
N LEU A 58 -1.85 -6.62 5.52
CA LEU A 58 -0.78 -7.18 4.70
C LEU A 58 -0.08 -6.11 3.86
N GLY A 59 -0.85 -5.21 3.25
CA GLY A 59 -0.29 -4.10 2.46
C GLY A 59 0.53 -3.13 3.30
N GLY A 60 0.02 -2.71 4.46
CA GLY A 60 0.74 -1.81 5.36
C GLY A 60 2.00 -2.45 5.92
N PHE A 61 1.92 -3.73 6.31
CA PHE A 61 3.07 -4.52 6.77
C PHE A 61 4.15 -4.63 5.69
N LEU A 62 3.78 -4.97 4.45
CA LEU A 62 4.72 -5.07 3.33
C LEU A 62 5.36 -3.72 3.00
N TRP A 63 4.59 -2.64 3.06
CA TRP A 63 5.08 -1.29 2.81
C TRP A 63 6.11 -0.88 3.85
N ASP A 64 5.78 -1.04 5.14
CA ASP A 64 6.68 -0.67 6.23
C ASP A 64 7.97 -1.52 6.22
N ALA A 65 7.86 -2.81 5.90
CA ALA A 65 9.02 -3.67 5.73
C ALA A 65 9.95 -3.18 4.61
N GLN A 66 9.40 -2.72 3.47
CA GLN A 66 10.21 -2.17 2.38
C GLN A 66 10.91 -0.87 2.78
N GLN A 67 10.21 0.05 3.46
CA GLN A 67 10.79 1.33 3.85
C GLN A 67 11.94 1.16 4.85
N ILE A 68 11.81 0.24 5.82
CA ILE A 68 12.90 -0.08 6.77
C ILE A 68 14.14 -0.64 6.05
N LEU A 69 13.92 -1.54 5.08
CA LEU A 69 15.01 -2.11 4.28
C LEU A 69 15.71 -1.05 3.42
N SER A 70 14.97 -0.10 2.86
CA SER A 70 15.53 0.99 2.05
C SER A 70 16.36 1.98 2.86
N VAL A 71 15.95 2.32 4.09
CA VAL A 71 16.70 3.25 4.96
C VAL A 71 18.07 2.70 5.35
N THR A 72 18.19 1.38 5.49
CA THR A 72 19.45 0.72 5.89
C THR A 72 20.52 0.75 4.79
N GLN A 73 20.17 1.03 3.54
CA GLN A 73 21.10 1.03 2.39
C GLN A 73 21.75 2.39 2.09
N GLY A 74 21.39 3.46 2.82
CA GLY A 74 21.98 4.79 2.63
C GLY A 74 23.23 5.00 3.49
N ASP A 75 24.31 5.56 2.91
CA ASP A 75 25.51 5.92 3.66
C ASP A 75 25.17 6.89 4.82
N PRO A 76 25.45 6.52 6.09
CA PRO A 76 25.05 7.30 7.27
C PRO A 76 25.74 8.66 7.39
N ILE A 77 26.72 8.94 6.51
CA ILE A 77 27.52 10.17 6.51
C ILE A 77 26.83 11.28 5.69
N VAL A 78 25.98 10.93 4.72
CA VAL A 78 25.31 11.90 3.81
C VAL A 78 23.89 12.25 4.30
N TYR A 79 23.20 11.33 4.98
CA TYR A 79 21.84 11.52 5.47
C TYR A 79 21.83 11.91 6.96
N GLN A 80 22.16 13.17 7.26
CA GLN A 80 22.16 13.70 8.64
C GLN A 80 20.74 13.89 9.24
N ASN A 81 19.71 13.95 8.39
CA ASN A 81 18.33 13.86 8.84
C ASN A 81 17.89 12.41 8.71
N SER A 82 18.05 11.63 9.78
CA SER A 82 17.20 10.45 9.94
C SER A 82 15.76 10.97 9.92
N PRO A 83 14.93 10.65 8.90
CA PRO A 83 13.53 11.03 8.97
C PRO A 83 13.00 10.42 10.26
N ASP A 84 12.45 11.26 11.15
CA ASP A 84 11.88 10.85 12.43
C ASP A 84 11.21 9.49 12.24
N SER A 85 11.79 8.48 12.88
CA SER A 85 11.58 7.07 12.54
C SER A 85 10.08 6.78 12.49
N LEU A 86 9.50 6.78 11.28
CA LEU A 86 8.09 6.48 11.08
C LEU A 86 7.93 5.06 11.62
N GLN A 87 7.25 4.95 12.77
CA GLN A 87 7.22 3.68 13.48
C GLN A 87 6.52 2.64 12.62
N PHE A 88 7.05 1.43 12.65
CA PHE A 88 6.44 0.29 12.00
C PHE A 88 4.97 0.15 12.45
N GLY A 89 4.04 0.16 11.50
CA GLY A 89 2.61 0.03 11.74
C GLY A 89 1.77 1.26 11.37
N TYR A 90 2.35 2.45 11.18
CA TYR A 90 1.56 3.63 10.76
C TYR A 90 0.89 3.42 9.40
N SER A 91 1.55 2.72 8.47
CA SER A 91 0.99 2.47 7.15
C SER A 91 -0.20 1.52 7.19
N VAL A 92 -0.24 0.59 8.15
CA VAL A 92 -1.41 -0.28 8.38
C VAL A 92 -2.63 0.55 8.80
N VAL A 93 -2.44 1.52 9.69
CA VAL A 93 -3.52 2.41 10.13
C VAL A 93 -4.01 3.27 8.98
N LEU A 94 -3.10 3.85 8.18
CA LEU A 94 -3.44 4.65 7.00
C LEU A 94 -4.22 3.84 5.97
N TYR A 95 -3.78 2.62 5.64
CA TYR A 95 -4.48 1.77 4.67
C TYR A 95 -5.82 1.29 5.19
N THR A 96 -5.94 1.04 6.48
CA THR A 96 -7.23 0.71 7.10
C THR A 96 -8.21 1.87 6.98
N LEU A 97 -7.76 3.09 7.29
CA LEU A 97 -8.58 4.29 7.18
C LEU A 97 -9.01 4.57 5.74
N MET A 98 -8.07 4.45 4.78
CA MET A 98 -8.35 4.59 3.35
C MET A 98 -9.30 3.51 2.83
N GLY A 99 -9.11 2.25 3.24
CA GLY A 99 -10.01 1.17 2.88
C GLY A 99 -11.42 1.38 3.43
N PHE A 100 -11.54 1.93 4.64
CA PHE A 100 -12.83 2.27 5.23
C PHE A 100 -13.53 3.40 4.47
N LEU A 101 -12.78 4.43 4.07
CA LEU A 101 -13.28 5.48 3.17
C LEU A 101 -13.80 4.89 1.86
N MET A 102 -13.04 3.98 1.24
CA MET A 102 -13.44 3.29 0.01
C MET A 102 -14.69 2.43 0.16
N GLN A 103 -14.88 1.78 1.31
CA GLN A 103 -16.12 1.08 1.63
C GLN A 103 -17.29 2.05 1.81
N GLY A 104 -17.06 3.24 2.36
CA GLY A 104 -18.06 4.31 2.45
C GLY A 104 -18.51 4.86 1.09
N ILE A 105 -17.64 4.78 0.07
CA ILE A 105 -17.96 5.20 -1.31
C ILE A 105 -18.69 4.09 -2.08
N ARG A 106 -18.52 2.82 -1.68
CA ARG A 106 -19.20 1.67 -2.30
C ARG A 106 -20.74 1.81 -2.45
N PRO A 107 -21.53 2.32 -1.47
CA PRO A 107 -22.96 2.54 -1.66
C PRO A 107 -23.25 3.54 -2.79
N ILE A 108 -22.45 4.58 -2.96
CA ILE A 108 -22.60 5.58 -4.03
C ILE A 108 -22.47 4.93 -5.41
N PHE A 109 -21.59 3.92 -5.56
CA PHE A 109 -21.47 3.13 -6.80
C PHE A 109 -22.58 2.08 -6.97
N ARG A 110 -23.16 1.57 -5.88
CA ARG A 110 -24.29 0.62 -5.95
C ARG A 110 -25.63 1.31 -6.20
N GLU A 111 -25.74 2.58 -5.86
CA GLU A 111 -26.93 3.41 -6.07
C GLU A 111 -27.01 4.05 -7.45
N GLY A 112 -26.11 3.71 -8.38
CA GLY A 112 -26.16 4.10 -9.79
C GLY A 112 -27.35 3.51 -10.57
N LYS A 113 -28.56 3.87 -10.13
CA LYS A 113 -29.63 4.33 -11.01
C LYS A 113 -29.29 5.73 -11.49
#